data_AF-A0A143XKB8-F1
#
_entry.id   AF-A0A143XKB8-F1
#
_cell.length_a   1.000
_cell.length_b   1.000
_cell.length_c   1.000
_cell.angle_alpha   90.00
_cell.angle_beta   90.00
_cell.angle_gamma   90.00
#
_symmetry.space_group_name_H-M   'P 1'
#
loop_
_entity.id
_entity.type
_entity.pdbx_description
1 polymer ?
#
loop_
_entity_poly.entity_id
_entity_poly.type
_entity_poly.pdbx_seq_one_letter_code
_entity_poly.pdbx_strand_id
1 'polypeptide(L)'
;MNEEVLYFFDKHPDALPLYETFEDKVRNIVSDVRIKVQKTQISFYNKHMFACVSFARVRKKKDCPENFIVVTISLSHKLESPRVDIATEPYPNRWTHHLLISDVAEINEELMDWVEEAAEFAERK
;
A
#
# COMPACT_ATOMS: atom_id res chain seq x y z
N MET A 1 -11.24 4.61 -14.84
CA MET A 1 -10.15 5.38 -14.24
C MET A 1 -10.71 6.65 -13.63
N ASN A 2 -10.40 6.96 -12.36
CA ASN A 2 -10.82 8.19 -11.67
C ASN A 2 -9.83 9.33 -12.01
N GLU A 3 -10.33 10.54 -12.34
CA GLU A 3 -9.49 11.72 -12.62
C GLU A 3 -8.55 12.06 -11.46
N GLU A 4 -8.99 11.88 -10.22
CA GLU A 4 -8.17 12.14 -9.04
C GLU A 4 -6.92 11.23 -8.99
N VAL A 5 -7.06 9.98 -9.43
CA VAL A 5 -5.94 9.03 -9.53
C VAL A 5 -4.95 9.52 -10.59
N LEU A 6 -5.42 9.94 -11.76
CA LEU A 6 -4.55 10.49 -12.79
C LEU A 6 -3.78 11.73 -12.30
N TYR A 7 -4.44 12.62 -11.56
CA TYR A 7 -3.76 13.77 -10.94
C TYR A 7 -2.74 13.36 -9.88
N PHE A 8 -3.00 12.29 -9.11
CA PHE A 8 -2.04 11.76 -8.15
C PHE A 8 -0.77 11.22 -8.83
N PHE A 9 -0.91 10.61 -10.01
CA PHE A 9 0.18 10.04 -10.80
C PHE A 9 0.77 10.99 -11.86
N ASP A 10 0.35 12.26 -11.96
CA ASP A 10 0.78 13.21 -13.01
C ASP A 10 2.31 13.35 -13.11
N LYS A 11 3.02 13.32 -11.97
CA LYS A 11 4.49 13.38 -11.92
C LYS A 11 5.19 12.02 -12.01
N HIS A 12 4.42 10.94 -11.97
CA HIS A 12 4.88 9.56 -11.93
C HIS A 12 3.99 8.65 -12.81
N PRO A 13 3.75 8.99 -14.09
CA PRO A 13 2.78 8.28 -14.92
C PRO A 13 3.16 6.80 -15.12
N ASP A 14 4.46 6.50 -15.16
CA ASP A 14 4.97 5.14 -15.33
C ASP A 14 4.77 4.25 -14.09
N ALA A 15 4.40 4.83 -12.94
CA ALA A 15 4.03 4.07 -11.74
C ALA A 15 2.53 3.73 -11.69
N LEU A 16 1.71 4.28 -12.59
CA LEU A 16 0.27 4.03 -12.64
C LEU A 16 -0.07 2.53 -12.79
N PRO A 17 0.62 1.74 -13.64
CA PRO A 17 0.32 0.30 -13.76
C PRO A 17 0.53 -0.49 -12.46
N LEU A 18 1.47 -0.06 -11.61
CA LEU A 18 1.67 -0.66 -10.29
C LEU A 18 0.43 -0.44 -9.40
N TYR A 19 -0.12 0.77 -9.44
CA TYR A 19 -1.32 1.10 -8.69
C TYR A 19 -2.56 0.39 -9.22
N GLU A 20 -2.78 0.36 -10.53
CA GLU A 20 -3.93 -0.32 -11.12
C GLU A 20 -3.93 -1.82 -10.77
N THR A 21 -2.77 -2.47 -10.92
CA THR A 21 -2.60 -3.88 -10.55
C THR A 21 -2.87 -4.10 -9.06
N PHE A 22 -2.37 -3.21 -8.20
CA PHE A 22 -2.61 -3.30 -6.76
C PHE A 22 -4.09 -3.08 -6.42
N GLU A 23 -4.73 -2.04 -6.96
CA GLU A 23 -6.14 -1.73 -6.75
C GLU A 23 -7.03 -2.92 -7.15
N ASP A 24 -6.81 -3.46 -8.35
CA ASP A 24 -7.58 -4.59 -8.88
C ASP A 24 -7.46 -5.81 -7.95
N LYS A 25 -6.25 -6.14 -7.49
CA LYS A 25 -6.05 -7.25 -6.55
C LYS A 25 -6.72 -6.98 -5.20
N VAL A 26 -6.61 -5.77 -4.65
CA VAL A 26 -7.28 -5.42 -3.39
C VAL A 26 -8.79 -5.57 -3.49
N ARG A 27 -9.39 -5.13 -4.59
CA ARG A 27 -10.84 -5.27 -4.83
C ARG A 27 -11.30 -6.73 -4.97
N ASN A 28 -10.41 -7.63 -5.37
CA ASN A 28 -10.71 -9.06 -5.49
C ASN A 28 -10.66 -9.80 -4.15
N ILE A 29 -9.83 -9.36 -3.20
CA ILE A 29 -9.65 -10.04 -1.90
C ILE A 29 -10.46 -9.40 -0.77
N VAL A 30 -10.76 -8.11 -0.85
CA VAL A 30 -11.52 -7.38 0.19
C VAL A 30 -12.84 -6.90 -0.38
N SER A 31 -13.94 -7.24 0.28
CA SER A 31 -15.29 -6.77 -0.09
C SER A 31 -15.51 -5.31 0.35
N ASP A 32 -16.34 -4.57 -0.40
CA ASP A 32 -16.77 -3.19 -0.07
C ASP A 32 -15.64 -2.18 0.17
N VAL A 33 -14.53 -2.32 -0.55
CA VAL A 33 -13.38 -1.42 -0.45
C VAL A 33 -13.75 -0.01 -0.92
N ARG A 34 -13.65 0.95 0.00
CA ARG A 34 -13.75 2.38 -0.27
C ARG A 34 -12.36 2.94 -0.52
N ILE A 35 -12.18 3.58 -1.66
CA ILE A 35 -10.91 4.22 -2.02
C ILE A 35 -11.08 5.74 -1.92
N LYS A 36 -10.12 6.38 -1.24
CA LYS A 36 -10.05 7.84 -1.12
C LYS A 36 -8.72 8.33 -1.65
N VAL A 37 -8.77 9.13 -2.71
CA VAL A 37 -7.59 9.80 -3.24
C VAL A 37 -7.34 11.09 -2.45
N GLN A 38 -6.09 11.30 -2.04
CA GLN A 38 -5.63 12.52 -1.38
C GLN A 38 -4.35 12.99 -2.07
N LYS A 39 -3.95 14.23 -1.76
CA LYS A 39 -2.78 14.86 -2.38
C LYS A 39 -1.48 14.03 -2.27
N THR A 40 -1.30 13.29 -1.19
CA THR A 40 -0.04 12.59 -0.88
C THR A 40 -0.18 11.08 -0.80
N GLN A 41 -1.41 10.55 -0.85
CA GLN A 41 -1.66 9.11 -0.81
C GLN A 41 -3.04 8.76 -1.36
N ILE A 42 -3.20 7.50 -1.76
CA ILE A 42 -4.48 6.87 -2.05
C ILE A 42 -4.74 5.84 -0.97
N SER A 43 -5.81 6.01 -0.21
CA SER A 43 -6.12 5.20 0.96
C SER A 43 -7.27 4.23 0.70
N PHE A 44 -7.12 3.00 1.17
CA PHE A 44 -8.07 1.91 1.06
C PHE A 44 -8.71 1.67 2.44
N TYR A 45 -10.03 1.65 2.45
CA TYR A 45 -10.84 1.52 3.66
C TYR A 45 -11.85 0.39 3.52
N ASN A 46 -12.01 -0.38 4.59
CA ASN A 46 -13.25 -1.09 4.88
C ASN A 46 -14.04 -0.24 5.88
N LYS A 47 -14.33 -0.74 7.09
CA LYS A 47 -14.72 0.08 8.25
C LYS A 47 -13.66 1.11 8.64
N HIS A 48 -12.38 0.71 8.61
CA HIS A 48 -11.22 1.54 8.94
C HIS A 48 -10.17 1.50 7.82
N MET A 49 -9.18 2.40 7.85
CA MET A 49 -8.09 2.38 6.86
C MET A 49 -7.21 1.16 7.12
N PHE A 50 -6.99 0.34 6.10
CA PHE A 50 -6.13 -0.85 6.21
C PHE A 50 -4.86 -0.74 5.37
N ALA A 51 -4.93 -0.07 4.22
CA ALA A 51 -3.79 0.16 3.36
C ALA A 51 -3.77 1.57 2.75
N CYS A 52 -2.60 2.06 2.36
CA CYS A 52 -2.49 3.20 1.46
C CYS A 52 -1.29 3.08 0.50
N VAL A 53 -1.44 3.70 -0.67
CA VAL A 53 -0.41 3.85 -1.69
C VAL A 53 0.09 5.29 -1.66
N SER A 54 1.41 5.49 -1.62
CA SER A 54 2.05 6.80 -1.63
C SER A 54 3.39 6.78 -2.36
N PHE A 55 4.04 7.95 -2.47
CA PHE A 55 5.45 8.07 -2.89
C PHE A 55 6.35 8.39 -1.69
N ALA A 56 6.02 7.83 -0.51
CA ALA A 56 6.82 8.04 0.70
C ALA A 56 8.27 7.63 0.48
N ARG A 57 9.20 8.40 1.04
CA ARG A 57 10.63 8.12 0.88
C ARG A 57 11.07 7.12 1.95
N VAL A 58 11.04 5.84 1.60
CA VAL A 58 11.43 4.74 2.49
C VAL A 58 12.89 4.31 2.35
N ARG A 59 13.52 4.61 1.20
CA ARG A 59 14.96 4.41 0.93
C ARG A 59 15.66 5.74 0.61
N LYS A 60 17.00 5.73 0.61
CA LYS A 60 17.78 6.86 0.09
C LYS A 60 17.56 6.99 -1.42
N LYS A 61 17.67 8.21 -1.99
CA LYS A 61 17.38 8.47 -3.43
C LYS A 61 18.04 7.47 -4.38
N LYS A 62 19.32 7.19 -4.13
CA LYS A 62 20.16 6.34 -4.97
C LYS A 62 19.77 4.86 -4.94
N ASP A 63 18.99 4.47 -3.94
CA ASP A 63 18.53 3.10 -3.70
C ASP A 63 17.03 2.95 -4.06
N CYS A 64 16.38 4.03 -4.49
CA CYS A 64 15.02 4.02 -5.04
C CYS A 64 15.09 3.77 -6.55
N PRO A 65 14.29 2.83 -7.08
CA PRO A 65 14.01 2.72 -8.51
C PRO A 65 13.43 4.02 -9.06
N GLU A 66 13.48 4.19 -10.38
CA GLU A 66 12.92 5.35 -11.07
C GLU A 66 11.39 5.40 -10.91
N ASN A 67 10.74 4.25 -11.07
CA ASN A 67 9.30 4.06 -10.94
C ASN A 67 9.02 3.14 -9.76
N PHE A 68 8.24 3.63 -8.80
CA PHE A 68 7.83 2.84 -7.65
C PHE A 68 6.57 3.44 -7.03
N ILE A 69 5.88 2.60 -6.26
CA ILE A 69 4.91 3.03 -5.25
C ILE A 69 5.34 2.51 -3.89
N VAL A 70 4.85 3.12 -2.83
CA VAL A 70 4.98 2.59 -1.47
C VAL A 70 3.61 2.16 -0.98
N VAL A 71 3.47 0.86 -0.73
CA VAL A 71 2.31 0.28 -0.06
C VAL A 71 2.56 0.33 1.44
N THR A 72 1.61 0.90 2.17
CA THR A 72 1.63 0.94 3.62
C THR A 72 0.48 0.13 4.17
N ILE A 73 0.75 -0.78 5.10
CA ILE A 73 -0.25 -1.61 5.76
C ILE A 73 -0.11 -1.55 7.28
N SER A 74 -1.21 -1.81 8.00
CA SER A 74 -1.21 -1.90 9.46
C SER A 74 -1.61 -3.30 9.91
N LEU A 75 -0.79 -3.93 10.76
CA LEU A 75 -1.01 -5.27 11.28
C LEU A 75 -0.94 -5.30 12.81
N SER A 76 -1.38 -6.41 13.40
CA SER A 76 -1.30 -6.64 14.85
C SER A 76 0.10 -7.05 15.32
N HIS A 77 0.95 -7.47 14.39
CA HIS A 77 2.27 -8.03 14.64
C HIS A 77 3.30 -7.45 13.66
N LYS A 78 4.59 -7.60 13.99
CA LYS A 78 5.70 -7.16 13.13
C LYS A 78 5.94 -8.18 12.02
N LEU A 79 6.01 -7.72 10.78
CA LEU A 79 6.49 -8.53 9.67
C LEU A 79 8.02 -8.61 9.68
N GLU A 80 8.54 -9.84 9.67
CA GLU A 80 9.96 -10.13 9.48
C GLU A 80 10.22 -10.59 8.04
N SER A 81 10.02 -9.67 7.09
CA SER A 81 10.26 -9.92 5.66
C SER A 81 11.28 -8.94 5.09
N PRO A 82 12.22 -9.38 4.23
CA PRO A 82 13.15 -8.48 3.54
C PRO A 82 12.45 -7.48 2.61
N ARG A 83 11.16 -7.68 2.32
CA ARG A 83 10.33 -6.78 1.52
C ARG A 83 9.89 -5.53 2.27
N VAL A 84 10.00 -5.54 3.59
CA VAL A 84 9.59 -4.42 4.45
C VAL A 84 10.76 -3.45 4.58
N ASP A 85 10.57 -2.23 4.06
CA ASP A 85 11.58 -1.17 4.15
C ASP A 85 11.59 -0.50 5.51
N ILE A 86 10.41 -0.31 6.09
CA ILE A 86 10.23 0.32 7.39
C ILE A 86 9.14 -0.43 8.15
N ALA A 87 9.42 -0.82 9.39
CA ALA A 87 8.46 -1.36 10.34
C ALA A 87 8.50 -0.52 11.62
N THR A 88 7.36 0.03 12.04
CA THR A 88 7.25 0.84 13.26
C THR A 88 6.05 0.41 14.09
N GLU A 89 6.16 0.49 15.42
CA GLU A 89 5.07 0.21 16.35
C GLU A 89 4.63 1.51 17.03
N PRO A 90 3.71 2.29 16.43
CA PRO A 90 3.20 3.51 17.06
C PRO A 90 2.46 3.26 18.38
N TYR A 91 1.84 2.08 18.54
CA TYR A 91 1.13 1.66 19.75
C TYR A 91 1.30 0.14 19.93
N PRO A 92 1.22 -0.39 21.17
CA PRO A 92 1.32 -1.83 21.41
C PRO A 92 0.36 -2.64 20.52
N ASN A 93 0.90 -3.66 19.84
CA ASN A 93 0.16 -4.53 18.91
C ASN A 93 -0.46 -3.78 17.72
N ARG A 94 0.18 -2.69 17.29
CA ARG A 94 -0.18 -1.99 16.05
C ARG A 94 1.10 -1.62 15.32
N TRP A 95 1.40 -2.40 14.30
CA TRP A 95 2.59 -2.26 13.48
C TRP A 95 2.23 -1.65 12.13
N THR A 96 2.95 -0.59 11.75
CA THR A 96 2.87 0.04 10.43
C THR A 96 4.08 -0.39 9.61
N HIS A 97 3.82 -0.97 8.44
CA HIS A 97 4.85 -1.43 7.52
C HIS A 97 4.78 -0.62 6.23
N HIS A 98 5.94 -0.23 5.71
CA HIS A 98 6.07 0.39 4.40
C HIS A 98 6.88 -0.53 3.49
N LEU A 99 6.34 -0.81 2.31
CA LEU A 99 6.93 -1.68 1.30
C LEU A 99 7.04 -0.91 -0.02
N LEU A 100 8.26 -0.72 -0.52
CA LEU A 100 8.51 -0.18 -1.85
C LEU A 100 8.27 -1.27 -2.90
N ILE A 101 7.40 -0.98 -3.86
CA ILE A 101 7.04 -1.83 -4.99
C ILE A 101 7.48 -1.14 -6.26
N SER A 102 8.26 -1.81 -7.10
CA SER A 102 8.81 -1.28 -8.35
C SER A 102 8.50 -2.14 -9.57
N ASP A 103 8.06 -3.37 -9.36
CA ASP A 103 7.61 -4.28 -10.41
C ASP A 103 6.20 -4.82 -10.09
N VAL A 104 5.37 -4.98 -11.11
CA VAL A 104 4.05 -5.60 -11.00
C VAL A 104 4.13 -7.05 -10.48
N ALA A 105 5.24 -7.76 -10.75
CA ALA A 105 5.49 -9.10 -10.24
C ALA A 105 5.65 -9.14 -8.71
N GLU A 106 6.03 -8.02 -8.08
CA GLU A 106 6.07 -7.92 -6.62
C GLU A 106 4.66 -7.82 -6.02
N ILE A 107 3.64 -7.48 -6.81
CA ILE A 107 2.24 -7.50 -6.38
C ILE A 107 1.73 -8.94 -6.46
N ASN A 108 2.35 -9.84 -5.70
CA ASN A 108 2.11 -11.28 -5.68
C ASN A 108 1.21 -11.69 -4.49
N GLU A 109 0.97 -13.00 -4.35
CA GLU A 109 0.14 -13.56 -3.27
C GLU A 109 0.63 -13.15 -1.89
N GLU A 110 1.95 -13.20 -1.62
CA GLU A 110 2.52 -12.79 -0.32
C GLU A 110 2.16 -11.34 0.05
N LEU A 111 2.23 -10.40 -0.89
CA LEU A 111 1.81 -9.02 -0.62
C LEU A 111 0.30 -8.95 -0.34
N MET A 112 -0.50 -9.69 -1.12
CA MET A 112 -1.95 -9.65 -0.99
C MET A 112 -2.43 -10.31 0.31
N ASP A 113 -1.78 -11.36 0.78
CA ASP A 113 -2.07 -12.01 2.07
C ASP A 113 -1.90 -11.00 3.22
N TRP A 114 -0.84 -10.18 3.20
CA TRP A 114 -0.66 -9.13 4.21
C TRP A 114 -1.69 -8.01 4.10
N VAL A 115 -2.16 -7.70 2.90
CA VAL A 115 -3.21 -6.69 2.70
C VAL A 115 -4.56 -7.21 3.19
N GLU A 116 -4.86 -8.48 2.95
CA GLU A 116 -6.06 -9.15 3.48
C GLU A 116 -6.02 -9.15 5.02
N GLU A 117 -4.91 -9.58 5.62
CA GLU A 117 -4.75 -9.55 7.07
C GLU A 117 -4.90 -8.13 7.64
N ALA A 118 -4.34 -7.12 6.96
CA ALA A 118 -4.50 -5.73 7.35
C ALA A 118 -5.95 -5.28 7.30
N ALA A 119 -6.72 -5.72 6.30
CA ALA A 119 -8.14 -5.45 6.20
C ALA A 119 -8.91 -6.10 7.35
N GLU A 120 -8.68 -7.38 7.64
CA GLU A 120 -9.30 -8.06 8.78
C GLU A 120 -8.94 -7.41 10.13
N PHE A 121 -7.68 -6.99 10.30
CA PHE A 121 -7.22 -6.29 11.49
C PHE A 121 -7.93 -4.95 11.65
N ALA A 122 -8.07 -4.20 10.55
CA ALA A 122 -8.80 -2.94 10.54
C ALA A 122 -10.30 -3.14 10.83
N GLU A 123 -10.92 -4.22 10.38
CA GLU A 123 -12.34 -4.49 10.62
C GLU A 123 -12.65 -4.86 12.08
N ARG A 124 -11.74 -5.59 12.73
CA ARG A 124 -11.83 -6.01 14.14
C ARG A 124 -11.59 -4.89 15.15
N LYS A 125 -11.13 -3.71 14.71
CA LYS A 125 -10.93 -2.51 15.54
C LYS A 125 -12.25 -1.77 15.78
#